data_AF-A0A6N8WMA3-F1
#
_entry.id   AF-A0A6N8WMA3-F1
#
_cell.length_a   1.000
_cell.length_b   1.000
_cell.length_c   1.000
_cell.angle_alpha   90.00
_cell.angle_beta   90.00
_cell.angle_gamma   90.00
#
_symmetry.space_group_name_H-M   'P 1'
#
loop_
_entity.id
_entity.type
_entity.pdbx_description
1 polymer ?
#
loop_
_entity_poly.entity_id
_entity_poly.type
_entity_poly.pdbx_seq_one_letter_code
_entity_poly.pdbx_strand_id
1 'polypeptide(L)'
;RRMGQPKQLLRWQGEPLVTRAARIALDSGASETIVVTGAVGEQVEAALTPLREAGRGRLRVIFNPAWQDGQAGSVRAAVAALPAACEAVLFLPVDQPRLPAALLRRLWQAWRGGSDLAAVAVDGAVRGAPAVFDRFYFGLLQRVEGDRGGGALLRQHAAAVEAIEPPGTWRALGDTREDWLSAVAGGSPARTHELPARDASSARHASLIRRKISVSVTMPIGRSFPQLVSAA
;
A
#
# COMPACT_ATOMS: atom_id res chain seq x y z
N ARG A 1 -8.74 1.86 -22.54
CA ARG A 1 -10.15 2.02 -22.14
C ARG A 1 -10.25 1.66 -20.65
N ARG A 2 -10.61 2.61 -19.77
CA ARG A 2 -10.59 2.44 -18.29
C ARG A 2 -12.00 2.13 -17.75
N MET A 3 -12.05 1.41 -16.62
CA MET A 3 -13.13 0.52 -16.15
C MET A 3 -14.54 1.09 -15.87
N GLY A 4 -14.87 2.35 -16.20
CA GLY A 4 -16.21 2.93 -15.96
C GLY A 4 -16.62 3.08 -14.47
N GLN A 5 -15.87 2.48 -13.55
CA GLN A 5 -16.04 2.53 -12.10
C GLN A 5 -14.66 2.79 -11.44
N PRO A 6 -14.60 3.50 -10.30
CA PRO A 6 -13.36 3.69 -9.56
C PRO A 6 -12.75 2.35 -9.13
N LYS A 7 -11.49 2.08 -9.53
CA LYS A 7 -10.77 0.81 -9.30
C LYS A 7 -10.85 0.36 -7.83
N GLN A 8 -10.84 1.32 -6.92
CA GLN A 8 -10.75 1.09 -5.49
C GLN A 8 -12.05 0.58 -4.85
N LEU A 9 -13.18 0.76 -5.55
CA LEU A 9 -14.50 0.28 -5.16
C LEU A 9 -14.87 -1.05 -5.83
N LEU A 10 -14.02 -1.56 -6.71
CA LEU A 10 -14.20 -2.90 -7.27
C LEU A 10 -14.18 -3.94 -6.15
N ARG A 11 -15.01 -4.97 -6.28
CA ARG A 11 -15.18 -5.99 -5.25
C ARG A 11 -14.37 -7.23 -5.58
N TRP A 12 -13.42 -7.57 -4.71
CA TRP A 12 -12.72 -8.84 -4.72
C TRP A 12 -13.32 -9.77 -3.68
N GLN A 13 -13.88 -10.91 -4.10
CA GLN A 13 -14.55 -11.87 -3.20
C GLN A 13 -15.62 -11.19 -2.32
N GLY A 14 -16.38 -10.27 -2.90
CA GLY A 14 -17.45 -9.51 -2.21
C GLY A 14 -16.97 -8.29 -1.42
N GLU A 15 -15.67 -8.11 -1.18
CA GLU A 15 -15.09 -7.00 -0.41
C GLU A 15 -14.53 -5.90 -1.33
N PRO A 16 -14.85 -4.60 -1.12
CA PRO A 16 -14.20 -3.52 -1.87
C PRO A 16 -12.68 -3.53 -1.70
N LEU A 17 -11.93 -3.27 -2.78
CA LEU A 17 -10.47 -3.28 -2.76
C LEU A 17 -9.87 -2.37 -1.70
N VAL A 18 -10.43 -1.16 -1.52
CA VAL A 18 -9.97 -0.23 -0.49
C VAL A 18 -10.19 -0.76 0.93
N THR A 19 -11.35 -1.36 1.20
CA THR A 19 -11.68 -1.98 2.49
C THR A 19 -10.73 -3.14 2.77
N ARG A 20 -10.47 -3.97 1.75
CA ARG A 20 -9.52 -5.08 1.84
C ARG A 20 -8.11 -4.61 2.14
N ALA A 21 -7.60 -3.60 1.42
CA ALA A 21 -6.27 -3.05 1.65
C ALA A 21 -6.13 -2.45 3.06
N ALA A 22 -7.13 -1.68 3.50
CA ALA A 22 -7.16 -1.12 4.85
C ALA A 22 -7.20 -2.21 5.93
N ARG A 23 -7.96 -3.29 5.73
CA ARG A 23 -8.00 -4.44 6.65
C ARG A 23 -6.64 -5.14 6.73
N ILE A 24 -6.03 -5.46 5.58
CA ILE A 24 -4.69 -6.06 5.52
C ILE A 24 -3.64 -5.17 6.21
N ALA A 25 -3.76 -3.84 6.05
CA ALA A 25 -2.91 -2.87 6.74
C ALA A 25 -3.09 -2.93 8.27
N LEU A 26 -4.33 -2.97 8.76
CA LEU A 26 -4.64 -3.11 10.18
C LEU A 26 -4.13 -4.44 10.75
N ASP A 27 -4.20 -5.53 9.97
CA ASP A 27 -3.72 -6.86 10.34
C ASP A 27 -2.19 -7.02 10.25
N SER A 28 -1.49 -6.01 9.71
CA SER A 28 -0.03 -6.02 9.56
C SER A 28 0.72 -5.70 10.86
N GLY A 29 0.02 -5.23 11.90
CA GLY A 29 0.65 -4.77 13.14
C GLY A 29 1.08 -3.30 13.13
N ALA A 30 0.55 -2.51 12.19
CA ALA A 30 0.71 -1.06 12.21
C ALA A 30 -0.06 -0.44 13.38
N SER A 31 0.51 0.61 13.99
CA SER A 31 -0.16 1.35 15.06
C SER A 31 -1.31 2.22 14.53
N GLU A 32 -1.22 2.64 13.27
CA GLU A 32 -2.20 3.49 12.61
C GLU A 32 -2.24 3.17 11.10
N THR A 33 -3.43 3.19 10.52
CA THR A 33 -3.67 3.08 9.08
C THR A 33 -4.32 4.36 8.61
N ILE A 34 -3.72 5.02 7.63
CA ILE A 34 -4.23 6.23 6.98
C ILE A 34 -4.61 5.84 5.56
N VAL A 35 -5.86 6.06 5.18
CA VAL A 35 -6.31 5.96 3.78
C VAL A 35 -6.37 7.36 3.21
N VAL A 36 -5.64 7.59 2.12
CA VAL A 36 -5.67 8.87 1.39
C VAL A 36 -6.67 8.79 0.25
N THR A 37 -7.69 9.63 0.28
CA THR A 37 -8.73 9.73 -0.73
C THR A 37 -8.51 10.93 -1.66
N GLY A 38 -9.30 10.99 -2.74
CA GLY A 38 -9.28 12.06 -3.74
C GLY A 38 -10.67 12.19 -4.36
N ALA A 39 -10.76 12.22 -5.70
CA ALA A 39 -11.99 12.45 -6.48
C ALA A 39 -13.24 11.65 -6.06
N VAL A 40 -13.07 10.47 -5.45
CA VAL A 40 -14.17 9.57 -5.03
C VAL A 40 -14.23 9.37 -3.51
N GLY A 41 -13.81 10.39 -2.76
CA GLY A 41 -13.62 10.32 -1.31
C GLY A 41 -14.84 9.86 -0.53
N GLU A 42 -16.02 10.41 -0.80
CA GLU A 42 -17.26 10.04 -0.10
C GLU A 42 -17.61 8.55 -0.25
N GLN A 43 -17.49 8.01 -1.47
CA GLN A 43 -17.78 6.61 -1.74
C GLN A 43 -16.78 5.67 -1.05
N VAL A 44 -15.51 6.10 -0.96
CA VAL A 44 -14.45 5.37 -0.27
C VAL A 44 -14.66 5.40 1.23
N GLU A 45 -15.02 6.57 1.79
CA GLU A 45 -15.34 6.71 3.20
C GLU A 45 -16.51 5.82 3.59
N ALA A 46 -17.60 5.82 2.81
CA ALA A 46 -18.74 4.94 3.03
C ALA A 46 -18.34 3.46 3.00
N ALA A 47 -17.47 3.05 2.08
CA ALA A 47 -16.96 1.67 2.01
C ALA A 47 -16.08 1.28 3.21
N LEU A 48 -15.50 2.26 3.90
CA LEU A 48 -14.62 2.04 5.06
C LEU A 48 -15.33 2.16 6.40
N THR A 49 -16.56 2.69 6.47
CA THR A 49 -17.31 2.88 7.72
C THR A 49 -17.34 1.63 8.61
N PRO A 50 -17.72 0.43 8.11
CA PRO A 50 -17.77 -0.76 8.98
C PRO A 50 -16.40 -1.12 9.57
N LEU A 51 -15.33 -0.91 8.79
CA LEU A 51 -13.96 -1.19 9.24
C LEU A 51 -13.44 -0.13 10.22
N ARG A 52 -13.87 1.13 10.09
CA ARG A 52 -13.53 2.21 11.02
C ARG A 52 -14.15 1.98 12.40
N GLU A 53 -15.40 1.55 12.44
CA GLU A 53 -16.12 1.19 13.66
C GLU A 53 -15.44 0.00 14.36
N ALA A 54 -15.12 -1.05 13.60
CA ALA A 54 -14.40 -2.22 14.13
C ALA A 54 -12.95 -1.90 14.54
N GLY A 55 -12.29 -0.96 13.85
CA GLY A 55 -10.87 -0.65 13.95
C GLY A 55 -10.46 0.18 15.18
N ARG A 56 -11.39 0.52 16.09
CA ARG A 56 -11.15 1.22 17.37
C ARG A 56 -10.25 2.46 17.24
N GLY A 57 -10.48 3.27 16.21
CA GLY A 57 -9.74 4.53 15.99
C GLY A 57 -8.37 4.40 15.34
N ARG A 58 -7.92 3.18 15.00
CA ARG A 58 -6.64 2.99 14.28
C ARG A 58 -6.72 3.24 12.78
N LEU A 59 -7.92 3.46 12.23
CA LEU A 59 -8.14 3.75 10.82
C LEU A 59 -8.61 5.20 10.65
N ARG A 60 -7.77 6.01 10.02
CA ARG A 60 -8.09 7.38 9.60
C ARG A 60 -8.25 7.44 8.10
N VAL A 61 -9.13 8.32 7.66
CA VAL A 61 -9.31 8.66 6.26
C VAL A 61 -9.03 10.14 6.14
N ILE A 62 -8.21 10.52 5.16
CA ILE A 62 -7.87 11.91 4.86
C ILE A 62 -8.12 12.19 3.39
N PHE A 63 -8.56 13.41 3.09
CA PHE A 63 -8.77 13.87 1.73
C PHE A 63 -7.53 14.60 1.21
N ASN A 64 -7.04 14.21 0.03
CA ASN A 64 -6.03 14.96 -0.70
C ASN A 64 -6.73 15.93 -1.68
N PRO A 65 -6.73 17.25 -1.42
CA PRO A 65 -7.34 18.23 -2.34
C PRO A 65 -6.57 18.35 -3.66
N ALA A 66 -5.26 18.05 -3.65
CA ALA A 66 -4.39 18.02 -4.82
C ALA A 66 -4.29 16.61 -5.42
N TRP A 67 -5.41 15.88 -5.47
CA TRP A 67 -5.43 14.53 -6.05
C TRP A 67 -5.10 14.53 -7.54
N GLN A 68 -5.18 15.67 -8.23
CA GLN A 68 -4.81 15.81 -9.63
C GLN A 68 -3.29 15.69 -9.85
N ASP A 69 -2.47 15.89 -8.81
CA ASP A 69 -1.00 15.86 -8.85
C ASP A 69 -0.41 14.44 -8.95
N GLY A 70 -1.23 13.44 -9.22
CA GLY A 70 -0.74 12.07 -9.33
C GLY A 70 -0.43 11.42 -7.98
N GLN A 71 0.25 10.29 -8.04
CA GLN A 71 0.61 9.51 -6.86
C GLN A 71 1.48 10.31 -5.88
N ALA A 72 2.27 11.27 -6.37
CA ALA A 72 3.07 12.16 -5.54
C ALA A 72 2.20 12.97 -4.56
N GLY A 73 1.09 13.55 -5.02
CA GLY A 73 0.17 14.29 -4.15
C GLY A 73 -0.34 13.45 -2.98
N SER A 74 -0.73 12.20 -3.23
CA SER A 74 -1.19 11.28 -2.20
C SER A 74 -0.09 10.89 -1.20
N VAL A 75 1.14 10.70 -1.67
CA VAL A 75 2.30 10.44 -0.79
C VAL A 75 2.59 11.64 0.10
N ARG A 76 2.60 12.86 -0.45
CA ARG A 76 2.83 14.09 0.32
C ARG A 76 1.73 14.28 1.38
N ALA A 77 0.47 14.09 1.00
CA ALA A 77 -0.67 14.18 1.92
C ALA A 77 -0.56 13.15 3.05
N ALA A 78 -0.18 11.91 2.74
CA ALA A 78 0.04 10.87 3.74
C ALA A 78 1.14 11.26 4.74
N VAL A 79 2.32 11.68 4.25
CA VAL A 79 3.46 12.03 5.11
C VAL A 79 3.13 13.25 5.97
N ALA A 80 2.44 14.25 5.44
CA ALA A 80 2.01 15.42 6.19
C ALA A 80 1.02 15.09 7.32
N ALA A 81 0.26 13.98 7.21
CA ALA A 81 -0.71 13.55 8.20
C ALA A 81 -0.15 12.59 9.26
N LEU A 82 1.11 12.16 9.11
CA LEU A 82 1.79 11.30 10.08
C LEU A 82 1.99 12.05 11.41
N PRO A 83 1.80 11.38 12.57
CA PRO A 83 2.11 11.99 13.85
C PRO A 83 3.63 12.24 13.96
N ALA A 84 4.03 13.28 14.69
CA ALA A 84 5.45 13.63 14.86
C ALA A 84 6.31 12.50 15.46
N ALA A 85 5.67 11.58 16.19
CA ALA A 85 6.31 10.41 16.78
C ALA A 85 6.37 9.19 15.83
N CYS A 86 5.88 9.30 14.59
CA CYS A 86 5.96 8.23 13.60
C CYS A 86 7.41 8.01 13.17
N GLU A 87 7.90 6.79 13.28
CA GLU A 87 9.28 6.45 12.94
C GLU A 87 9.40 5.78 11.56
N ALA A 88 8.30 5.21 11.03
CA ALA A 88 8.25 4.70 9.67
C ALA A 88 6.83 4.64 9.11
N VAL A 89 6.76 4.70 7.79
CA VAL A 89 5.54 4.52 7.01
C VAL A 89 5.69 3.39 6.01
N LEU A 90 4.65 2.58 5.85
CA LEU A 90 4.52 1.61 4.76
C LEU A 90 3.48 2.12 3.80
N PHE A 91 3.85 2.28 2.54
CA PHE A 91 2.90 2.60 1.49
C PHE A 91 2.32 1.32 0.91
N LEU A 92 0.99 1.25 0.84
CA LEU A 92 0.23 0.12 0.32
C LEU A 92 -0.70 0.56 -0.81
N PRO A 93 -0.53 0.04 -2.04
CA PRO A 93 -1.50 0.25 -3.11
C PRO A 93 -2.78 -0.56 -2.89
N VAL A 94 -3.92 0.00 -3.30
CA VAL A 94 -5.24 -0.67 -3.21
C VAL A 94 -5.47 -1.75 -4.27
N ASP A 95 -4.65 -1.80 -5.32
CA ASP A 95 -4.80 -2.72 -6.46
C ASP A 95 -4.07 -4.04 -6.32
N GLN A 96 -3.79 -4.45 -5.08
CA GLN A 96 -3.13 -5.72 -4.77
C GLN A 96 -4.04 -6.62 -3.91
N PRO A 97 -5.18 -7.13 -4.45
CA PRO A 97 -6.12 -7.94 -3.66
C PRO A 97 -5.54 -9.26 -3.18
N ARG A 98 -4.53 -9.80 -3.87
CA ARG A 98 -3.85 -11.03 -3.48
C ARG A 98 -2.72 -10.80 -2.46
N LEU A 99 -2.54 -9.57 -1.97
CA LEU A 99 -1.53 -9.24 -0.99
C LEU A 99 -1.81 -9.91 0.36
N PRO A 100 -0.90 -10.75 0.89
CA PRO A 100 -1.06 -11.32 2.22
C PRO A 100 -0.52 -10.38 3.29
N ALA A 101 -1.21 -10.29 4.44
CA ALA A 101 -0.73 -9.51 5.59
C ALA A 101 0.65 -9.96 6.10
N ALA A 102 1.02 -11.23 5.87
CA ALA A 102 2.35 -11.76 6.19
C ALA A 102 3.48 -11.05 5.43
N LEU A 103 3.23 -10.59 4.21
CA LEU A 103 4.23 -9.82 3.44
C LEU A 103 4.46 -8.45 4.06
N LEU A 104 3.39 -7.77 4.50
CA LEU A 104 3.52 -6.50 5.22
C LEU A 104 4.24 -6.67 6.56
N ARG A 105 3.97 -7.76 7.28
CA ARG A 105 4.70 -8.10 8.51
C ARG A 105 6.20 -8.28 8.26
N ARG A 106 6.59 -8.95 7.16
CA ARG A 106 8.00 -9.12 6.79
C ARG A 106 8.68 -7.78 6.51
N LEU A 107 8.01 -6.87 5.79
CA LEU A 107 8.50 -5.51 5.59
C LEU A 107 8.70 -4.75 6.92
N TRP A 108 7.78 -4.93 7.87
CA TRP A 108 7.97 -4.37 9.20
C TRP A 108 9.12 -4.99 9.98
N GLN A 109 9.35 -6.30 9.83
CA GLN A 109 10.49 -6.95 10.48
C GLN A 109 11.83 -6.50 9.89
N ALA A 110 11.93 -6.32 8.57
CA ALA A 110 13.10 -5.71 7.93
C ALA A 110 13.45 -4.36 8.55
N TRP A 111 12.45 -3.47 8.67
CA TRP A 111 12.65 -2.16 9.29
C TRP A 111 13.01 -2.23 10.78
N ARG A 112 12.39 -3.14 11.55
CA ARG A 112 12.77 -3.38 12.95
C ARG A 112 14.17 -3.98 13.09
N GLY A 113 14.63 -4.70 12.06
CA GLY A 113 15.96 -5.27 11.95
C GLY A 113 17.04 -4.25 11.62
N GLY A 114 16.67 -2.99 11.33
CA GLY A 114 17.60 -1.88 11.11
C GLY A 114 17.59 -1.32 9.69
N SER A 115 16.83 -1.91 8.76
CA SER A 115 16.75 -1.40 7.40
C SER A 115 15.94 -0.12 7.33
N ASP A 116 16.47 0.90 6.64
CA ASP A 116 15.76 2.18 6.50
C ASP A 116 14.79 2.19 5.31
N LEU A 117 15.01 1.29 4.34
CA LEU A 117 14.10 1.01 3.23
C LEU A 117 13.89 -0.50 3.12
N ALA A 118 12.64 -0.91 2.96
CA ALA A 118 12.30 -2.30 2.62
C ALA A 118 11.20 -2.30 1.58
N ALA A 119 11.32 -3.11 0.54
CA ALA A 119 10.32 -3.14 -0.53
C ALA A 119 10.20 -4.53 -1.15
N VAL A 120 9.08 -4.77 -1.83
CA VAL A 120 8.89 -6.01 -2.57
C VAL A 120 9.82 -6.06 -3.77
N ALA A 121 10.52 -7.19 -3.93
CA ALA A 121 11.33 -7.50 -5.10
C ALA A 121 10.84 -8.77 -5.78
N VAL A 122 10.92 -8.81 -7.10
CA VAL A 122 10.59 -9.97 -7.93
C VAL A 122 11.69 -10.12 -8.96
N ASP A 123 12.22 -11.34 -9.10
CA ASP A 123 13.35 -11.65 -10.00
C ASP A 123 14.56 -10.74 -9.75
N GLY A 124 14.87 -10.48 -8.48
CA GLY A 124 15.98 -9.62 -8.05
C GLY A 124 15.76 -8.11 -8.25
N ALA A 125 14.62 -7.68 -8.81
CA ALA A 125 14.32 -6.28 -9.07
C ALA A 125 13.28 -5.70 -8.10
N VAL A 126 13.60 -4.57 -7.47
CA VAL A 126 12.67 -3.82 -6.62
C VAL A 126 11.48 -3.34 -7.46
N ARG A 127 10.28 -3.79 -7.12
CA ARG A 127 9.04 -3.47 -7.85
C ARG A 127 8.36 -2.19 -7.36
N GLY A 128 8.73 -1.71 -6.17
CA GLY A 128 8.10 -0.57 -5.52
C GLY A 128 7.21 -1.02 -4.36
N ALA A 129 5.98 -0.50 -4.30
CA ALA A 129 5.09 -0.73 -3.17
C ALA A 129 4.43 -2.14 -3.21
N PRO A 130 4.18 -2.79 -2.06
CA PRO A 130 4.31 -2.25 -0.72
C PRO A 130 5.77 -2.06 -0.30
N ALA A 131 6.02 -0.93 0.36
CA ALA A 131 7.36 -0.53 0.75
C ALA A 131 7.34 0.30 2.03
N VAL A 132 8.33 0.07 2.88
CA VAL A 132 8.60 0.79 4.11
C VAL A 132 9.65 1.86 3.86
N PHE A 133 9.40 3.02 4.46
CA PHE A 133 10.32 4.14 4.52
C PHE A 133 10.48 4.54 5.97
N ASP A 134 11.72 4.53 6.45
CA ASP A 134 12.08 5.16 7.72
C ASP A 134 11.83 6.67 7.68
N ARG A 135 11.61 7.26 8.86
CA ARG A 135 11.44 8.71 9.05
C ARG A 135 12.54 9.54 8.40
N PHE A 136 13.75 9.00 8.27
CA PHE A 136 14.84 9.64 7.54
C PHE A 136 14.43 10.06 6.12
N TYR A 137 13.57 9.28 5.47
CA TYR A 137 13.09 9.54 4.11
C TYR A 137 11.85 10.45 4.04
N PHE A 138 11.23 10.84 5.15
CA PHE A 138 9.98 11.62 5.11
C PHE A 138 10.18 12.97 4.41
N GLY A 139 11.31 13.64 4.63
CA GLY A 139 11.64 14.89 3.94
C GLY A 139 11.81 14.72 2.43
N LEU A 140 12.32 13.57 1.97
CA LEU A 140 12.41 13.23 0.54
C LEU A 140 11.04 12.88 -0.04
N LEU A 141 10.23 12.11 0.70
CA LEU A 141 8.86 11.77 0.32
C LEU A 141 7.96 13.00 0.19
N GLN A 142 8.20 14.06 0.97
CA GLN A 142 7.48 15.34 0.84
C GLN A 142 7.81 16.11 -0.44
N ARG A 143 8.92 15.78 -1.12
CA ARG A 143 9.41 16.48 -2.32
C ARG A 143 9.21 15.70 -3.62
N VAL A 144 8.56 14.53 -3.56
CA VAL A 144 8.25 13.77 -4.79
C VAL A 144 7.22 14.53 -5.63
N GLU A 145 7.31 14.36 -6.94
CA GLU A 145 6.50 15.09 -7.92
C GLU A 145 5.99 14.18 -9.05
N GLY A 146 4.90 14.63 -9.69
CA GLY A 146 4.25 13.97 -10.81
C GLY A 146 3.67 12.60 -10.48
N ASP A 147 3.61 11.72 -11.47
CA ASP A 147 3.05 10.38 -11.32
C ASP A 147 4.02 9.40 -10.62
N ARG A 148 5.14 9.89 -10.10
CA ARG A 148 6.16 9.08 -9.42
C ARG A 148 6.00 9.24 -7.91
N GLY A 149 5.31 8.28 -7.29
CA GLY A 149 5.31 8.16 -5.82
C GLY A 149 6.68 7.74 -5.27
N GLY A 150 6.69 7.20 -4.04
CA GLY A 150 7.92 6.73 -3.37
C GLY A 150 8.73 5.67 -4.16
N GLY A 151 8.17 5.07 -5.21
CA GLY A 151 8.88 4.14 -6.10
C GLY A 151 10.11 4.75 -6.79
N ALA A 152 10.13 6.06 -7.07
CA ALA A 152 11.33 6.71 -7.60
C ALA A 152 12.47 6.76 -6.57
N LEU A 153 12.15 7.06 -5.31
CA LEU A 153 13.12 7.06 -4.21
C LEU A 153 13.69 5.65 -3.99
N LEU A 154 12.86 4.61 -4.05
CA LEU A 154 13.32 3.22 -3.93
C LEU A 154 14.33 2.85 -5.03
N ARG A 155 14.11 3.32 -6.27
CA ARG A 155 15.06 3.08 -7.37
C ARG A 155 16.36 3.88 -7.20
N GLN A 156 16.25 5.14 -6.78
CA GLN A 156 17.41 5.98 -6.53
C GLN A 156 18.30 5.43 -5.41
N HIS A 157 17.69 4.81 -4.41
CA HIS A 157 18.37 4.22 -3.25
C HIS A 157 18.35 2.68 -3.29
N ALA A 158 18.32 2.06 -4.48
CA ALA A 158 18.13 0.61 -4.62
C ALA A 158 19.14 -0.22 -3.82
N ALA A 159 20.39 0.24 -3.69
CA ALA A 159 21.42 -0.43 -2.91
C ALA A 159 21.16 -0.46 -1.39
N ALA A 160 20.31 0.44 -0.89
CA ALA A 160 19.91 0.52 0.52
C ALA A 160 18.55 -0.17 0.79
N VAL A 161 17.89 -0.69 -0.25
CA VAL A 161 16.59 -1.34 -0.11
C VAL A 161 16.78 -2.79 0.31
N GLU A 162 16.25 -3.17 1.47
CA GLU A 162 16.06 -4.58 1.80
C GLU A 162 14.95 -5.18 0.91
N ALA A 163 15.35 -6.11 0.06
CA ALA A 163 14.49 -6.77 -0.91
C ALA A 163 13.71 -7.92 -0.26
N ILE A 164 12.38 -7.83 -0.25
CA ILE A 164 11.51 -8.87 0.29
C ILE A 164 10.79 -9.59 -0.85
N GLU A 165 11.11 -10.88 -1.04
CA GLU A 165 10.44 -11.71 -2.04
C GLU A 165 9.01 -12.05 -1.60
N PRO A 166 7.99 -11.79 -2.43
CA PRO A 166 6.62 -12.13 -2.12
C PRO A 166 6.36 -13.63 -2.36
N PRO A 167 5.29 -14.23 -1.80
CA PRO A 167 4.91 -15.60 -2.16
C PRO A 167 4.67 -15.72 -3.67
N GLY A 168 4.99 -16.86 -4.29
CA GLY A 168 4.86 -17.05 -5.74
C GLY A 168 3.44 -16.86 -6.32
N THR A 169 2.42 -16.84 -5.47
CA THR A 169 1.02 -16.54 -5.82
C THR A 169 0.71 -15.03 -5.86
N TRP A 170 1.60 -14.19 -5.35
CA TRP A 170 1.43 -12.75 -5.36
C TRP A 170 1.71 -12.19 -6.75
N ARG A 171 0.73 -11.45 -7.27
CA ARG A 171 0.85 -10.63 -8.46
C ARG A 171 0.07 -9.34 -8.21
N ALA A 172 0.70 -8.19 -8.44
CA ALA A 172 -0.03 -6.94 -8.52
C ALA A 172 -1.03 -7.02 -9.68
N LEU A 173 -2.24 -6.49 -9.50
CA LEU A 173 -3.14 -6.36 -10.65
C LEU A 173 -2.61 -5.27 -11.56
N GLY A 174 -2.70 -5.51 -12.86
CA GLY A 174 -2.54 -4.44 -13.83
C GLY A 174 -3.69 -3.41 -13.74
N ASP A 175 -3.65 -2.45 -14.66
CA ASP A 175 -4.58 -1.32 -14.69
C ASP A 175 -5.72 -1.48 -15.70
N THR A 176 -5.80 -2.63 -16.38
CA THR A 176 -6.81 -2.87 -17.41
C THR A 176 -8.03 -3.61 -16.86
N ARG A 177 -9.15 -3.51 -17.59
CA ARG A 177 -10.36 -4.26 -17.28
C ARG A 177 -10.11 -5.75 -17.45
N GLU A 178 -9.33 -6.10 -18.45
CA GLU A 178 -8.91 -7.45 -18.77
C GLU A 178 -8.10 -8.06 -17.62
N ASP A 179 -7.12 -7.33 -17.07
CA ASP A 179 -6.35 -7.76 -15.89
C ASP A 179 -7.28 -8.10 -14.71
N TRP A 180 -8.28 -7.26 -14.47
CA TRP A 180 -9.27 -7.47 -13.42
C TRP A 180 -10.15 -8.70 -13.69
N LEU A 181 -10.71 -8.81 -14.89
CA LEU A 181 -11.57 -9.93 -15.28
C LEU A 181 -10.82 -11.26 -15.21
N SER A 182 -9.58 -11.32 -15.71
CA SER A 182 -8.72 -12.49 -15.62
C SER A 182 -8.41 -12.85 -14.18
N ALA A 183 -8.14 -11.86 -13.31
CA ALA A 183 -7.86 -12.12 -11.91
C ALA A 183 -9.06 -12.69 -11.16
N VAL A 184 -10.27 -12.20 -11.44
CA VAL A 184 -11.52 -12.67 -10.82
C VAL A 184 -11.95 -14.04 -11.37
N ALA A 185 -11.75 -14.30 -12.67
CA ALA A 185 -12.06 -15.58 -13.31
C ALA A 185 -11.12 -16.73 -12.86
N GLY A 186 -9.85 -16.42 -12.55
CA GLY A 186 -8.85 -17.39 -12.07
C GLY A 186 -8.99 -17.76 -10.59
N GLY A 187 -10.14 -18.32 -10.20
CA GLY A 187 -10.46 -18.76 -8.83
C GLY A 187 -9.33 -19.53 -8.12
N SER A 188 -9.24 -19.35 -6.80
CA SER A 188 -8.20 -19.85 -5.89
C SER A 188 -7.92 -21.36 -5.98
N PRO A 189 -6.66 -21.83 -5.95
CA PRO A 189 -6.35 -23.09 -5.32
C PRO A 189 -5.96 -22.82 -3.86
N ALA A 190 -6.89 -23.09 -2.94
CA ALA A 190 -6.51 -23.36 -1.56
C ALA A 190 -5.83 -24.73 -1.52
N ARG A 191 -4.52 -24.78 -1.26
CA ARG A 191 -3.85 -25.93 -0.61
C ARG A 191 -2.74 -25.41 0.28
N THR A 192 -2.94 -25.58 1.58
CA THR A 192 -1.93 -25.53 2.63
C THR A 192 -0.85 -26.56 2.34
N HIS A 193 0.38 -26.10 2.17
CA HIS A 193 1.56 -26.93 2.42
C HIS A 193 2.35 -26.26 3.55
N GLU A 194 2.48 -26.99 4.65
CA GLU A 194 3.42 -26.72 5.73
C GLU A 194 4.83 -26.57 5.15
N LEU A 195 5.55 -25.56 5.62
CA LEU A 195 7.00 -25.43 5.42
C LEU A 195 7.70 -25.76 6.75
N PRO A 196 8.78 -26.54 6.73
CA PRO A 196 9.46 -26.98 7.94
C PRO A 196 10.28 -25.85 8.56
N ALA A 197 10.45 -25.92 9.88
CA ALA A 197 11.34 -25.06 10.65
C ALA A 197 12.82 -25.38 10.38
N ARG A 198 13.64 -24.33 10.23
CA ARG A 198 15.10 -24.19 10.49
C ARG A 198 15.58 -22.90 9.78
N ASP A 199 16.54 -22.12 10.26
CA ASP A 199 17.37 -22.10 11.46
C ASP A 199 17.78 -20.63 11.63
N ALA A 200 17.80 -20.13 12.87
CA ALA A 200 18.11 -18.75 13.17
C ALA A 200 19.60 -18.63 13.46
N SER A 201 20.38 -18.14 12.50
CA SER A 201 21.78 -17.80 12.71
C SER A 201 22.16 -16.50 12.05
N SER A 202 22.58 -15.57 12.91
CA SER A 202 23.39 -14.38 12.65
C SER A 202 22.69 -13.10 12.16
N ALA A 203 22.30 -12.27 13.13
CA ALA A 203 22.54 -10.82 13.03
C ALA A 203 22.78 -10.27 14.44
N ARG A 204 24.03 -9.89 14.72
CA ARG A 204 24.44 -9.24 15.96
C ARG A 204 24.20 -7.72 15.87
N HIS A 205 23.72 -7.16 16.99
CA HIS A 205 23.87 -5.78 17.46
C HIS A 205 23.24 -4.63 16.65
N ALA A 206 22.02 -4.23 17.01
CA ALA A 206 21.72 -3.04 17.82
C ALA A 206 20.20 -2.79 17.84
N SER A 207 19.52 -3.29 18.88
CA SER A 207 18.08 -3.07 19.07
C SER A 207 17.81 -1.63 19.54
N LEU A 208 17.80 -0.67 18.62
CA LEU A 208 17.00 0.54 18.80
C LEU A 208 15.53 0.10 18.74
N ILE A 209 14.83 0.15 19.87
CA ILE A 209 13.43 -0.27 19.93
C ILE A 209 12.62 0.77 19.15
N ARG A 210 12.44 0.56 17.83
CA ARG A 210 11.58 1.39 16.99
C ARG A 210 10.11 1.07 17.32
N ARG A 211 9.31 2.03 17.82
CA ARG A 211 8.02 1.76 18.50
C ARG A 211 6.77 2.21 17.76
N LYS A 212 6.86 3.16 16.81
CA LYS A 212 5.68 3.71 16.11
C LYS A 212 5.75 3.58 14.60
N ILE A 213 4.65 3.09 14.02
CA ILE A 213 4.59 2.62 12.63
C ILE A 213 3.21 2.90 12.03
N SER A 214 3.16 3.48 10.83
CA SER A 214 1.90 3.76 10.12
C SER A 214 1.84 3.08 8.75
N VAL A 215 0.65 2.62 8.32
CA VAL A 215 0.42 2.25 6.90
C VAL A 215 -0.33 3.37 6.22
N SER A 216 0.19 3.85 5.10
CA SER A 216 -0.54 4.73 4.19
C SER A 216 -1.06 3.92 3.02
N VAL A 217 -2.38 3.82 2.92
CA VAL A 217 -3.05 3.26 1.75
C VAL A 217 -3.25 4.38 0.74
N THR A 218 -2.50 4.31 -0.37
CA THR A 218 -2.59 5.32 -1.43
C THR A 218 -3.45 4.81 -2.58
N MET A 219 -4.36 5.65 -3.04
CA MET A 219 -5.24 5.33 -4.15
C MET A 219 -4.61 5.84 -5.46
N PRO A 220 -4.45 5.00 -6.51
CA PRO A 220 -4.09 5.50 -7.82
C PRO A 220 -5.23 6.38 -8.34
N ILE A 221 -4.90 7.49 -8.98
CA ILE A 221 -5.89 8.45 -9.46
C ILE A 221 -6.53 7.93 -10.74
N GLY A 222 -7.81 7.57 -10.63
CA GLY A 222 -8.69 7.52 -11.78
C GLY A 222 -9.08 8.96 -12.12
N ARG A 223 -8.48 9.54 -13.17
CA ARG A 223 -9.03 10.76 -13.78
C ARG A 223 -10.47 10.46 -14.21
N SER A 224 -11.46 11.04 -13.53
CA SER A 224 -12.80 11.24 -14.08
C SER A 224 -12.67 12.27 -15.20
N PHE A 225 -13.07 11.92 -16.42
CA PHE A 225 -13.24 12.90 -17.50
C PHE A 225 -14.60 13.60 -17.33
N PRO A 226 -14.73 14.87 -17.75
CA PRO A 226 -16.02 15.55 -17.74
C PRO A 226 -17.03 14.77 -18.58
N GLN A 227 -18.27 14.73 -18.11
CA GLN A 227 -19.39 14.32 -18.96
C GLN A 227 -19.39 15.20 -20.21
N LEU A 228 -19.18 14.60 -21.37
CA LEU A 228 -19.56 15.25 -22.62
C LEU A 228 -21.08 15.26 -22.65
N VAL A 229 -21.62 16.44 -22.35
CA VAL A 229 -23.01 16.82 -22.56
C VAL A 229 -23.38 16.59 -24.03
N SER A 230 -24.50 15.88 -24.22
CA SER A 230 -25.45 15.93 -25.33
C SER A 230 -24.96 16.40 -26.72
N ALA A 231 -25.08 15.52 -27.72
CA ALA A 231 -25.50 15.92 -29.07
C ALA A 231 -26.16 14.73 -29.79
N ALA A 232 -27.47 14.90 -30.04
CA ALA A 232 -28.38 14.26 -31.01
C ALA A 232 -28.43 12.72 -31.10
#